data_AF-A0A7V9RAD2-F1
#
_entry.id   AF-A0A7V9RAD2-F1
#
_cell.length_a   1.000
_cell.length_b   1.000
_cell.length_c   1.000
_cell.angle_alpha   90.00
_cell.angle_beta   90.00
_cell.angle_gamma   90.00
#
_symmetry.space_group_name_H-M   'P 1'
#
loop_
_entity.id
_entity.type
_entity.pdbx_description
1 polymer ?
#
loop_
_entity_poly.entity_id
_entity_poly.type
_entity_poly.pdbx_seq_one_letter_code
_entity_poly.pdbx_strand_id
1 'polypeptide(L)'
;IDPLVGFQPYQARWLCFTAGITDANEQKQVIALIGKLYEAFVVCDAMLCEVNPLIVTPEGEVRALDSKFTVDDNALYRHPEIAEMRDLDAYSPEERAAREKGVTYVKLDGEIGILGNGAGLVMSTLDVIAQVGGRPANFCDLGGGGDAQGVVDALEVITGDAQVESILFNIFGGITRCDEVARGILEALGRMTIEDPIVVRLDGTNAKEGRRLLTGAAPPNLYVEETMLSAAERAVEVAR
;
A
#
# COMPACT_ATOMS: atom_id res chain seq x y z
N ILE A 1 -2.61 14.76 -23.88
CA ILE A 1 -2.01 14.16 -25.09
C ILE A 1 -2.95 13.04 -25.52
N ASP A 2 -3.27 12.95 -26.81
CA ASP A 2 -4.16 11.90 -27.31
C ASP A 2 -3.37 10.57 -27.38
N PRO A 3 -3.85 9.45 -26.79
CA PRO A 3 -3.13 8.19 -26.81
C PRO A 3 -2.93 7.57 -28.20
N LEU A 4 -3.81 7.85 -29.17
CA LEU A 4 -3.71 7.32 -30.53
C LEU A 4 -2.69 8.11 -31.36
N VAL A 5 -2.70 9.43 -31.22
CA VAL A 5 -1.86 10.34 -32.02
C VAL A 5 -0.50 10.59 -31.37
N GLY A 6 -0.39 10.36 -30.06
CA GLY A 6 0.81 10.61 -29.27
C GLY A 6 1.14 12.10 -29.12
N PHE A 7 2.32 12.37 -28.57
CA PHE A 7 2.84 13.73 -28.43
C PHE A 7 3.09 14.36 -29.80
N GLN A 8 2.64 15.60 -29.95
CA GLN A 8 2.80 16.37 -31.18
C GLN A 8 3.60 17.66 -30.89
N PRO A 9 4.56 18.05 -31.75
CA PRO A 9 5.41 19.21 -31.50
C PRO A 9 4.66 20.54 -31.26
N TYR A 10 3.43 20.68 -31.77
CA TYR A 10 2.63 21.88 -31.51
C TYR A 10 2.22 22.02 -30.05
N GLN A 11 2.09 20.91 -29.31
CA GLN A 11 1.73 20.91 -27.89
C GLN A 11 2.86 21.52 -27.05
N ALA A 12 4.11 21.13 -27.31
CA ALA A 12 5.26 21.73 -26.63
C ALA A 12 5.51 23.19 -27.03
N ARG A 13 5.28 23.56 -28.30
CA ARG A 13 5.29 24.98 -28.70
C ARG A 13 4.29 25.79 -27.90
N TRP A 14 3.06 25.30 -27.79
CA TRP A 14 2.01 25.95 -27.02
C TRP A 14 2.38 26.09 -25.54
N LEU A 15 2.98 25.07 -24.93
CA LEU A 15 3.51 25.13 -23.56
C LEU A 15 4.59 26.22 -23.41
N CYS A 16 5.56 26.29 -24.32
CA CYS A 16 6.63 27.30 -24.26
C CYS A 16 6.07 28.72 -24.34
N PHE A 17 5.13 28.98 -25.26
CA PHE A 17 4.49 30.30 -25.39
C PHE A 17 3.69 30.66 -24.15
N THR A 18 2.93 29.71 -23.59
CA THR A 18 2.11 29.94 -22.40
C THR A 18 2.96 30.17 -21.15
N ALA A 19 4.12 29.51 -21.07
CA ALA A 19 5.11 29.70 -20.01
C ALA A 19 5.91 31.01 -20.13
N GLY A 20 5.69 31.80 -21.19
CA GLY A 20 6.37 33.09 -21.39
C GLY A 20 7.82 32.96 -21.84
N ILE A 21 8.23 31.81 -22.38
CA ILE A 21 9.58 31.60 -22.91
C ILE A 21 9.66 32.34 -24.25
N THR A 22 10.41 33.43 -24.32
CA THR A 22 10.46 34.31 -25.49
C THR A 22 11.70 34.08 -26.37
N ASP A 23 12.78 33.55 -25.82
CA ASP A 23 13.99 33.27 -26.58
C ASP A 23 13.81 32.03 -27.48
N ALA A 24 14.12 32.19 -28.78
CA ALA A 24 13.89 31.15 -29.77
C ALA A 24 14.81 29.93 -29.59
N ASN A 25 16.02 30.13 -29.07
CA ASN A 25 16.96 29.05 -28.80
C ASN A 25 16.54 28.24 -27.56
N GLU A 26 16.07 28.91 -26.50
CA GLU A 26 15.48 28.26 -25.32
C GLU A 26 14.23 27.46 -25.71
N GLN A 27 13.30 28.07 -26.47
CA GLN A 27 12.10 27.38 -26.95
C GLN A 27 12.44 26.07 -27.69
N LYS A 28 13.41 26.12 -28.61
CA LYS A 28 13.83 24.95 -29.37
C LYS A 28 14.34 23.82 -28.45
N GLN A 29 15.13 24.17 -27.44
CA GLN A 29 15.68 23.20 -26.50
C GLN A 29 14.59 22.64 -25.57
N VAL A 30 13.69 23.47 -25.03
CA VAL A 30 12.56 23.03 -24.20
C VAL A 30 11.63 22.11 -24.99
N ILE A 31 11.30 22.43 -26.24
CA ILE A 31 10.46 21.59 -27.09
C ILE A 31 11.09 20.21 -27.30
N ALA A 32 12.40 20.17 -27.56
CA ALA A 32 13.13 18.91 -27.71
C ALA A 32 13.15 18.11 -26.40
N LEU A 33 13.34 18.77 -25.26
CA LEU A 33 13.31 18.13 -23.95
C LEU A 33 11.94 17.53 -23.63
N ILE A 34 10.85 18.28 -23.83
CA ILE A 34 9.48 17.80 -23.60
C ILE A 34 9.18 16.56 -24.45
N GLY A 35 9.62 16.55 -25.72
CA GLY A 35 9.48 15.37 -26.58
C GLY A 35 10.19 14.14 -26.00
N LYS A 36 11.42 14.29 -25.52
CA LYS A 36 12.17 13.20 -24.87
C LYS A 36 11.55 12.76 -23.55
N LEU A 37 11.04 13.69 -22.75
CA LEU A 37 10.33 13.37 -21.50
C LEU A 37 9.07 12.55 -21.78
N TYR A 38 8.31 12.90 -22.81
CA TYR A 38 7.15 12.12 -23.22
C TYR A 38 7.54 10.71 -23.71
N GLU A 39 8.58 10.61 -24.53
CA GLU A 39 9.09 9.32 -24.98
C GLU A 39 9.51 8.45 -23.79
N ALA A 40 10.28 8.99 -22.85
CA ALA A 40 10.65 8.30 -21.62
C ALA A 40 9.42 7.89 -20.79
N PHE A 41 8.43 8.79 -20.66
CA PHE A 41 7.19 8.51 -19.94
C PHE A 41 6.46 7.29 -20.52
N VAL A 42 6.35 7.20 -21.84
CA VAL A 42 5.65 6.09 -22.51
C VAL A 42 6.48 4.81 -22.50
N VAL A 43 7.76 4.89 -22.86
CA VAL A 43 8.63 3.71 -22.99
C VAL A 43 8.86 3.04 -21.64
N CYS A 44 9.02 3.82 -20.56
CA CYS A 44 9.27 3.29 -19.23
C CYS A 44 7.99 2.96 -18.44
N ASP A 45 6.79 3.08 -19.03
CA ASP A 45 5.52 3.00 -18.32
C ASP A 45 5.49 3.87 -17.05
N ALA A 46 5.94 5.12 -17.21
CA ALA A 46 5.96 6.07 -16.11
C ALA A 46 4.54 6.50 -15.74
N MET A 47 4.33 6.68 -14.44
CA MET A 47 3.18 7.42 -13.90
C MET A 47 3.47 8.91 -13.76
N LEU A 48 4.75 9.28 -13.55
CA LEU A 48 5.20 10.65 -13.38
C LEU A 48 6.60 10.83 -13.97
N CYS A 49 6.80 11.88 -14.74
CA CYS A 49 8.11 12.42 -15.09
C CYS A 49 8.10 13.92 -14.79
N GLU A 50 8.81 14.32 -13.75
CA GLU A 50 8.92 15.72 -13.32
C GLU A 50 10.37 16.18 -13.44
N VAL A 51 10.57 17.39 -13.98
CA VAL A 51 11.86 18.08 -13.97
C VAL A 51 11.66 19.39 -13.21
N ASN A 52 12.32 19.52 -12.07
CA ASN A 52 12.19 20.71 -11.23
C ASN A 52 13.44 20.93 -10.36
N PRO A 53 14.31 21.92 -10.67
CA PRO A 53 14.09 22.97 -11.65
C PRO A 53 14.58 22.59 -13.07
N LEU A 54 13.87 23.12 -14.06
CA LEU A 54 14.37 23.24 -15.43
C LEU A 54 15.02 24.61 -15.58
N ILE A 55 16.34 24.65 -15.79
CA ILE A 55 17.12 25.89 -15.77
C ILE A 55 17.60 26.29 -17.17
N VAL A 56 17.92 27.57 -17.31
CA VAL A 56 18.72 28.10 -18.42
C VAL A 56 20.08 28.50 -17.84
N THR A 57 21.17 27.97 -18.39
CA THR A 57 22.53 28.32 -17.96
C THR A 57 22.92 29.71 -18.49
N PRO A 58 23.98 30.34 -17.95
CA PRO A 58 24.48 31.61 -18.48
C PRO A 58 24.86 31.58 -19.98
N GLU A 59 25.17 30.39 -20.51
CA GLU A 59 25.48 30.14 -21.92
C GLU A 59 24.22 29.97 -22.79
N GLY A 60 23.02 30.05 -22.21
CA GLY A 60 21.74 29.89 -22.91
C GLY A 60 21.35 28.43 -23.15
N GLU A 61 21.90 27.50 -22.38
CA GLU A 61 21.54 26.08 -22.47
C GLU A 61 20.41 25.71 -21.52
N VAL A 62 19.42 24.96 -22.00
CA VAL A 62 18.34 24.43 -21.16
C VAL A 62 18.79 23.10 -20.54
N ARG A 63 18.75 23.00 -19.22
CA ARG A 63 19.21 21.82 -18.47
C ARG A 63 18.19 21.41 -17.41
N ALA A 64 17.92 20.11 -17.32
CA ALA A 64 17.23 19.51 -16.18
C ALA A 64 18.22 19.44 -15.02
N LEU A 65 18.04 20.28 -13.99
CA LEU A 65 18.94 20.29 -12.83
C LEU A 65 18.60 19.17 -11.86
N ASP A 66 17.31 18.89 -11.70
CA ASP A 66 16.79 17.82 -10.87
C ASP A 66 15.53 17.21 -11.50
N SER A 67 15.24 15.96 -11.18
CA SER A 67 14.10 15.23 -11.73
C SER A 67 13.58 14.14 -10.82
N LYS A 68 12.27 13.90 -10.88
CA LYS A 68 11.60 12.79 -10.20
C LYS A 68 10.81 11.96 -11.21
N PHE A 69 11.09 10.66 -11.23
CA PHE A 69 10.43 9.70 -12.09
C PHE A 69 9.75 8.64 -11.21
N THR A 70 8.47 8.39 -11.47
CA THR A 70 7.71 7.30 -10.85
C THR A 70 7.25 6.37 -11.95
N VAL A 71 7.60 5.09 -11.86
CA VAL A 71 7.21 4.03 -12.80
C VAL A 71 6.05 3.23 -12.22
N ASP A 72 5.15 2.74 -13.08
CA ASP A 72 4.07 1.85 -12.66
C ASP A 72 4.65 0.48 -12.23
N ASP A 73 4.47 0.15 -10.95
CA ASP A 73 4.90 -1.13 -10.38
C ASP A 73 4.29 -2.33 -11.12
N ASN A 74 3.07 -2.19 -11.68
CA ASN A 74 2.42 -3.24 -12.46
C ASN A 74 3.08 -3.48 -13.82
N ALA A 75 3.92 -2.57 -14.30
CA ALA A 75 4.65 -2.70 -15.56
C ALA A 75 6.09 -3.21 -15.37
N LEU A 76 6.60 -3.32 -14.14
CA LEU A 76 7.99 -3.70 -13.89
C LEU A 76 8.38 -5.08 -14.42
N TYR A 77 7.42 -6.00 -14.60
CA TYR A 77 7.67 -7.32 -15.20
C TYR A 77 8.24 -7.24 -16.63
N ARG A 78 8.01 -6.12 -17.34
CA ARG A 78 8.55 -5.85 -18.68
C ARG A 78 9.69 -4.82 -18.70
N HIS A 79 10.13 -4.35 -17.53
CA HIS A 79 11.23 -3.39 -17.33
C HIS A 79 12.22 -3.89 -16.25
N PRO A 80 12.90 -5.04 -16.46
CA PRO A 80 13.78 -5.62 -15.45
C PRO A 80 14.90 -4.68 -15.00
N GLU A 81 15.44 -3.87 -15.92
CA GLU A 81 16.48 -2.88 -15.64
C GLU A 81 16.02 -1.78 -14.69
N ILE A 82 14.73 -1.40 -14.72
CA ILE A 82 14.14 -0.42 -13.79
C ILE A 82 13.86 -1.10 -12.45
N ALA A 83 13.38 -2.35 -12.48
CA ALA A 83 13.11 -3.12 -11.27
C ALA A 83 14.37 -3.30 -10.41
N GLU A 84 15.53 -3.50 -11.05
CA GLU A 84 16.84 -3.62 -10.40
C GLU A 84 17.33 -2.31 -9.76
N MET A 85 16.84 -1.14 -10.20
CA MET A 85 17.20 0.17 -9.61
C MET A 85 16.49 0.46 -8.28
N ARG A 86 15.59 -0.43 -7.84
CA ARG A 86 14.80 -0.21 -6.62
C ARG A 86 15.69 -0.22 -5.38
N ASP A 87 15.79 0.92 -4.73
CA ASP A 87 16.47 1.06 -3.45
C ASP A 87 15.63 0.42 -2.32
N LEU A 88 16.08 -0.73 -1.83
CA LEU A 88 15.42 -1.46 -0.75
C LEU A 88 15.72 -0.84 0.63
N ASP A 89 16.81 -0.08 0.75
CA ASP A 89 17.20 0.53 2.03
C ASP A 89 16.31 1.71 2.40
N ALA A 90 15.60 2.28 1.41
CA ALA A 90 14.61 3.34 1.61
C ALA A 90 13.33 2.89 2.33
N TYR A 91 13.05 1.58 2.37
CA TYR A 91 11.87 1.04 3.06
C TYR A 91 12.14 0.79 4.55
N SER A 92 11.08 0.85 5.35
CA SER A 92 11.16 0.37 6.73
C SER A 92 11.46 -1.14 6.78
N PRO A 93 12.10 -1.64 7.87
CA PRO A 93 12.34 -3.08 8.02
C PRO A 93 11.08 -3.94 7.85
N GLU A 94 9.93 -3.45 8.32
CA GLU A 94 8.65 -4.13 8.26
C GLU A 94 8.09 -4.18 6.83
N GLU A 95 8.18 -3.09 6.08
CA GLU A 95 7.79 -3.05 4.66
C GLU A 95 8.69 -3.95 3.80
N ARG A 96 9.99 -4.03 4.11
CA ARG A 96 10.89 -5.00 3.45
C ARG A 96 10.46 -6.44 3.74
N ALA A 97 10.23 -6.78 5.01
CA ALA A 97 9.81 -8.12 5.40
C ALA A 97 8.46 -8.51 4.77
N ALA A 98 7.50 -7.58 4.73
CA ALA A 98 6.22 -7.77 4.06
C ALA A 98 6.40 -8.06 2.57
N ARG A 99 7.27 -7.30 1.90
CA ARG A 99 7.55 -7.47 0.48
C ARG A 99 8.17 -8.83 0.16
N GLU A 100 9.12 -9.29 0.96
CA GLU A 100 9.73 -10.62 0.82
C GLU A 100 8.69 -11.75 0.93
N LYS A 101 7.66 -11.53 1.74
CA LYS A 101 6.54 -12.46 1.95
C LYS A 101 5.36 -12.24 1.00
N GLY A 102 5.42 -11.24 0.12
CA GLY A 102 4.32 -10.90 -0.79
C GLY A 102 3.08 -10.31 -0.08
N VAL A 103 3.24 -9.74 1.10
CA VAL A 103 2.18 -9.10 1.89
C VAL A 103 2.07 -7.63 1.50
N THR A 104 0.85 -7.15 1.23
CA THR A 104 0.62 -5.73 0.97
C THR A 104 0.55 -5.00 2.30
N TYR A 105 1.62 -4.28 2.65
CA TYR A 105 1.78 -3.62 3.95
C TYR A 105 2.30 -2.19 3.79
N VAL A 106 1.81 -1.27 4.62
CA VAL A 106 2.33 0.10 4.76
C VAL A 106 2.39 0.43 6.24
N LYS A 107 3.56 0.86 6.73
CA LYS A 107 3.74 1.27 8.13
C LYS A 107 3.08 2.63 8.39
N LEU A 108 2.42 2.78 9.53
CA LEU A 108 1.81 4.02 10.02
C LEU A 108 2.28 4.33 11.44
N ASP A 109 1.99 5.53 11.93
CA ASP A 109 2.36 5.95 13.30
C ASP A 109 1.20 5.70 14.27
N GLY A 110 1.08 4.47 14.79
CA GLY A 110 0.04 4.09 15.74
C GLY A 110 0.32 2.75 16.42
N GLU A 111 -0.63 2.31 17.25
CA GLU A 111 -0.48 1.15 18.13
C GLU A 111 -1.40 -0.03 17.81
N ILE A 112 -2.42 0.18 16.97
CA ILE A 112 -3.37 -0.88 16.60
C ILE A 112 -2.98 -1.49 15.26
N GLY A 113 -2.41 -2.69 15.29
CA GLY A 113 -2.10 -3.47 14.09
C GLY A 113 -3.36 -3.86 13.34
N ILE A 114 -3.41 -3.64 12.03
CA ILE A 114 -4.60 -3.95 11.22
C ILE A 114 -4.28 -5.05 10.23
N LEU A 115 -5.13 -6.07 10.18
CA LEU A 115 -5.14 -7.07 9.13
C LEU A 115 -6.55 -7.25 8.58
N GLY A 116 -6.71 -7.15 7.27
CA GLY A 116 -7.99 -7.42 6.62
C GLY A 116 -7.83 -7.94 5.20
N ASN A 117 -8.97 -8.11 4.52
CA ASN A 117 -9.01 -8.51 3.12
C ASN A 117 -9.73 -7.46 2.26
N GLY A 118 -9.09 -7.07 1.18
CA GLY A 118 -9.51 -6.01 0.28
C GLY A 118 -9.13 -4.62 0.80
N ALA A 119 -8.32 -3.90 0.03
CA ALA A 119 -7.83 -2.57 0.36
C ALA A 119 -8.90 -1.58 0.85
N GLY A 120 -10.10 -1.59 0.24
CA GLY A 120 -11.21 -0.73 0.68
C GLY A 120 -11.68 -1.02 2.10
N LEU A 121 -11.81 -2.31 2.46
CA LEU A 121 -12.21 -2.71 3.82
C LEU A 121 -11.12 -2.37 4.84
N VAL A 122 -9.86 -2.61 4.48
CA VAL A 122 -8.71 -2.29 5.36
C VAL A 122 -8.68 -0.78 5.61
N MET A 123 -8.77 0.06 4.58
CA MET A 123 -8.82 1.53 4.74
C MET A 123 -10.00 1.97 5.61
N SER A 124 -11.20 1.43 5.40
CA SER A 124 -12.34 1.72 6.30
C SER A 124 -12.11 1.26 7.74
N THR A 125 -11.33 0.20 7.95
CA THR A 125 -10.94 -0.25 9.29
C THR A 125 -10.01 0.75 9.97
N LEU A 126 -9.05 1.32 9.22
CA LEU A 126 -8.20 2.41 9.71
C LEU A 126 -9.06 3.60 10.17
N ASP A 127 -10.03 3.99 9.35
CA ASP A 127 -10.93 5.11 9.64
C ASP A 127 -11.79 4.86 10.88
N VAL A 128 -12.34 3.66 11.04
CA VAL A 128 -13.17 3.31 12.20
C VAL A 128 -12.34 3.25 13.48
N ILE A 129 -11.10 2.74 13.43
CA ILE A 129 -10.16 2.79 14.58
C ILE A 129 -9.87 4.24 14.99
N ALA A 130 -9.56 5.10 14.02
CA ALA A 130 -9.35 6.52 14.27
C ALA A 130 -10.61 7.20 14.83
N GLN A 131 -11.79 6.84 14.33
CA GLN A 131 -13.08 7.36 14.80
C GLN A 131 -13.35 7.03 16.27
N VAL A 132 -12.94 5.85 16.75
CA VAL A 132 -13.10 5.44 18.16
C VAL A 132 -11.93 5.86 19.05
N GLY A 133 -10.97 6.63 18.51
CA GLY A 133 -9.88 7.26 19.25
C GLY A 133 -8.58 6.46 19.32
N GLY A 134 -8.48 5.33 18.63
CA GLY A 134 -7.22 4.59 18.47
C GLY A 134 -6.39 5.09 17.29
N ARG A 135 -5.14 4.64 17.20
CA ARG A 135 -4.28 4.95 16.05
C ARG A 135 -3.87 3.68 15.33
N PRO A 136 -4.17 3.52 14.03
CA PRO A 136 -3.71 2.37 13.28
C PRO A 136 -2.18 2.38 13.13
N ALA A 137 -1.54 1.25 13.45
CA ALA A 137 -0.10 1.04 13.31
C ALA A 137 0.32 0.74 11.87
N ASN A 138 -0.59 0.21 11.05
CA ASN A 138 -0.30 -0.17 9.68
C ASN A 138 -1.56 -0.29 8.82
N PHE A 139 -1.36 -0.30 7.52
CA PHE A 139 -2.27 -0.93 6.55
C PHE A 139 -1.73 -2.33 6.23
N CYS A 140 -2.54 -3.37 6.31
CA CYS A 140 -2.18 -4.70 5.79
C CYS A 140 -3.37 -5.37 5.12
N ASP A 141 -3.22 -5.71 3.83
CA ASP A 141 -4.21 -6.40 3.02
C ASP A 141 -3.70 -7.78 2.60
N LEU A 142 -4.46 -8.82 2.95
CA LEU A 142 -4.25 -10.21 2.51
C LEU A 142 -4.66 -10.42 1.04
N GLY A 143 -5.30 -9.44 0.42
CA GLY A 143 -5.86 -9.51 -0.92
C GLY A 143 -6.95 -10.58 -1.01
N GLY A 144 -6.90 -11.41 -2.06
CA GLY A 144 -7.81 -12.55 -2.25
C GLY A 144 -7.37 -13.83 -1.54
N GLY A 145 -6.16 -13.88 -0.98
CA GLY A 145 -5.53 -15.05 -0.38
C GLY A 145 -5.59 -15.00 1.14
N GLY A 146 -6.71 -15.43 1.71
CA GLY A 146 -6.86 -15.62 3.16
C GLY A 146 -6.46 -17.02 3.63
N ASP A 147 -5.45 -17.64 3.01
CA ASP A 147 -4.98 -18.95 3.43
C ASP A 147 -4.12 -18.88 4.70
N ALA A 148 -3.86 -20.02 5.33
CA ALA A 148 -3.16 -20.04 6.62
C ALA A 148 -1.74 -19.46 6.54
N GLN A 149 -1.06 -19.60 5.39
CA GLN A 149 0.31 -19.09 5.25
C GLN A 149 0.33 -17.57 5.11
N GLY A 150 -0.56 -16.98 4.29
CA GLY A 150 -0.67 -15.53 4.17
C GLY A 150 -1.00 -14.85 5.50
N VAL A 151 -1.84 -15.48 6.33
CA VAL A 151 -2.14 -14.99 7.69
C VAL A 151 -0.91 -15.05 8.60
N VAL A 152 -0.14 -16.15 8.57
CA VAL A 152 1.12 -16.29 9.33
C VAL A 152 2.11 -15.20 8.89
N ASP A 153 2.32 -15.05 7.59
CA ASP A 153 3.29 -14.11 7.04
C ASP A 153 2.96 -12.66 7.44
N ALA A 154 1.68 -12.29 7.37
CA ALA A 154 1.21 -10.97 7.79
C ALA A 154 1.32 -10.75 9.30
N LEU A 155 0.99 -11.76 10.12
CA LEU A 155 1.13 -11.68 11.57
C LEU A 155 2.59 -11.49 11.98
N GLU A 156 3.53 -12.22 11.38
CA GLU A 156 4.96 -12.05 11.67
C GLU A 156 5.48 -10.65 11.33
N VAL A 157 4.91 -9.99 10.32
CA VAL A 157 5.25 -8.60 10.00
C VAL A 157 4.67 -7.65 11.03
N ILE A 158 3.39 -7.81 11.37
CA ILE A 158 2.69 -6.92 12.31
C ILE A 158 3.28 -7.04 13.72
N THR A 159 3.48 -8.26 14.23
CA THR A 159 4.04 -8.48 15.59
C THR A 159 5.54 -8.23 15.68
N GLY A 160 6.23 -8.12 14.53
CA GLY A 160 7.61 -7.65 14.48
C GLY A 160 7.76 -6.16 14.76
N ASP A 161 6.69 -5.39 14.66
CA ASP A 161 6.67 -3.96 14.91
C ASP A 161 6.42 -3.66 16.39
N ALA A 162 7.44 -3.19 17.09
CA ALA A 162 7.39 -2.96 18.54
C ALA A 162 6.42 -1.87 19.00
N GLN A 163 5.84 -1.08 18.09
CA GLN A 163 4.79 -0.11 18.43
C GLN A 163 3.40 -0.75 18.54
N VAL A 164 3.21 -1.98 18.06
CA VAL A 164 1.92 -2.66 18.05
C VAL A 164 1.58 -3.15 19.45
N GLU A 165 0.42 -2.72 19.95
CA GLU A 165 -0.09 -3.02 21.29
C GLU A 165 -1.36 -3.87 21.27
N SER A 166 -2.04 -3.95 20.11
CA SER A 166 -3.11 -4.91 19.83
C SER A 166 -3.31 -5.06 18.31
N ILE A 167 -4.04 -6.09 17.90
CA ILE A 167 -4.25 -6.41 16.48
C ILE A 167 -5.74 -6.57 16.19
N LEU A 168 -6.27 -5.87 15.18
CA LEU A 168 -7.63 -6.05 14.67
C LEU A 168 -7.61 -6.81 13.33
N PHE A 169 -8.17 -8.01 13.36
CA PHE A 169 -8.49 -8.83 12.20
C PHE A 169 -9.90 -8.54 11.72
N ASN A 170 -10.04 -7.84 10.60
CA ASN A 170 -11.34 -7.53 10.02
C ASN A 170 -11.50 -8.20 8.66
N ILE A 171 -12.24 -9.32 8.65
CA ILE A 171 -12.44 -10.13 7.44
C ILE A 171 -13.91 -10.12 7.02
N PHE A 172 -14.13 -9.87 5.73
CA PHE A 172 -15.41 -10.09 5.07
C PHE A 172 -15.31 -11.29 4.14
N GLY A 173 -15.93 -12.41 4.55
CA GLY A 173 -16.05 -13.64 3.78
C GLY A 173 -17.01 -13.48 2.61
N GLY A 174 -16.46 -13.32 1.41
CA GLY A 174 -17.20 -13.41 0.16
C GLY A 174 -17.14 -14.84 -0.40
N ILE A 175 -16.16 -15.06 -1.29
CA ILE A 175 -15.85 -16.37 -1.90
C ILE A 175 -15.29 -17.32 -0.83
N THR A 176 -14.29 -16.86 -0.07
CA THR A 176 -13.74 -17.61 1.05
C THR A 176 -14.70 -17.54 2.23
N ARG A 177 -15.07 -18.71 2.78
CA ARG A 177 -16.03 -18.80 3.88
C ARG A 177 -15.38 -18.45 5.21
N CYS A 178 -16.12 -17.76 6.09
CA CYS A 178 -15.59 -17.36 7.39
C CYS A 178 -15.19 -18.56 8.27
N ASP A 179 -15.80 -19.74 8.11
CA ASP A 179 -15.39 -20.93 8.86
C ASP A 179 -14.05 -21.52 8.40
N GLU A 180 -13.67 -21.31 7.13
CA GLU A 180 -12.34 -21.66 6.63
C GLU A 180 -11.30 -20.66 7.12
N VAL A 181 -11.61 -19.36 7.05
CA VAL A 181 -10.75 -18.29 7.61
C VAL A 181 -10.52 -18.52 9.11
N ALA A 182 -11.56 -18.81 9.87
CA ALA A 182 -11.46 -19.10 11.30
C ALA A 182 -10.49 -20.26 11.60
N ARG A 183 -10.54 -21.34 10.81
CA ARG A 183 -9.59 -22.45 10.94
C ARG A 183 -8.16 -22.02 10.59
N GLY A 184 -7.99 -21.23 9.53
CA GLY A 184 -6.69 -20.67 9.15
C GLY A 184 -6.08 -19.78 10.24
N ILE A 185 -6.89 -18.92 10.88
CA ILE A 185 -6.46 -18.11 12.02
C ILE A 185 -6.01 -19.02 13.18
N LEU A 186 -6.82 -20.01 13.58
CA LEU A 186 -6.45 -20.91 14.68
C LEU A 186 -5.20 -21.73 14.37
N GLU A 187 -5.03 -22.15 13.12
CA GLU A 187 -3.82 -22.84 12.66
C GLU A 187 -2.59 -21.93 12.73
N ALA A 188 -2.72 -20.67 12.28
CA ALA A 188 -1.66 -19.67 12.38
C ALA A 188 -1.26 -19.42 13.84
N LEU A 189 -2.23 -19.22 14.73
CA LEU A 189 -2.01 -19.04 16.17
C LEU A 189 -1.43 -20.29 16.86
N GLY A 190 -1.54 -21.48 16.25
CA GLY A 190 -0.86 -22.69 16.72
C GLY A 190 0.62 -22.77 16.31
N ARG A 191 1.03 -21.99 15.29
CA ARG A 191 2.41 -21.98 14.76
C ARG A 191 3.28 -20.89 15.37
N MET A 192 2.67 -19.85 15.93
CA MET A 192 3.37 -18.72 16.55
C MET A 192 2.76 -18.37 17.90
N THR A 193 3.57 -17.87 18.81
CA THR A 193 3.10 -17.30 20.07
C THR A 193 2.94 -15.80 19.89
N ILE A 194 1.71 -15.31 19.99
CA ILE A 194 1.39 -13.88 19.99
C ILE A 194 0.90 -13.52 21.37
N GLU A 195 1.60 -12.60 22.03
CA GLU A 195 1.23 -12.11 23.36
C GLU A 195 0.22 -10.96 23.27
N ASP A 196 0.28 -10.18 22.18
CA ASP A 196 -0.59 -9.04 21.94
C ASP A 196 -2.05 -9.47 21.86
N PRO A 197 -2.98 -8.64 22.39
CA PRO A 197 -4.42 -8.85 22.21
C PRO A 197 -4.83 -8.86 20.74
N ILE A 198 -5.61 -9.85 20.33
CA ILE A 198 -6.14 -9.98 18.98
C ILE A 198 -7.65 -9.85 19.02
N VAL A 199 -8.21 -8.91 18.27
CA VAL A 199 -9.65 -8.78 18.07
C VAL A 199 -9.98 -9.25 16.67
N VAL A 200 -10.91 -10.20 16.56
CA VAL A 200 -11.35 -10.74 15.27
C VAL A 200 -12.81 -10.38 15.03
N ARG A 201 -13.06 -9.80 13.85
CA ARG A 201 -14.39 -9.64 13.28
C ARG A 201 -14.47 -10.39 11.96
N LEU A 202 -15.39 -11.35 11.90
CA LEU A 202 -15.74 -12.09 10.69
C LEU A 202 -17.17 -11.73 10.29
N ASP A 203 -17.40 -11.41 9.01
CA ASP A 203 -18.74 -11.19 8.45
C ASP A 203 -18.87 -11.76 7.03
N GLY A 204 -20.10 -11.91 6.53
CA GLY A 204 -20.39 -12.53 5.23
C GLY A 204 -20.69 -14.04 5.32
N THR A 205 -20.25 -14.81 4.33
CA THR A 205 -20.60 -16.23 4.18
C THR A 205 -20.11 -17.04 5.38
N ASN A 206 -21.02 -17.75 6.06
CA ASN A 206 -20.76 -18.55 7.26
C ASN A 206 -20.16 -17.80 8.46
N ALA A 207 -20.33 -16.48 8.54
CA ALA A 207 -19.78 -15.67 9.63
C ALA A 207 -20.14 -16.19 11.02
N LYS A 208 -21.41 -16.59 11.24
CA LYS A 208 -21.86 -17.15 12.53
C LYS A 208 -21.08 -18.40 12.93
N GLU A 209 -20.82 -19.31 11.99
CA GLU A 209 -20.06 -20.53 12.27
C GLU A 209 -18.56 -20.21 12.49
N GLY A 210 -17.98 -19.32 11.68
CA GLY A 210 -16.60 -18.86 11.88
C GLY A 210 -16.39 -18.23 13.27
N ARG A 211 -17.31 -17.35 13.68
CA ARG A 211 -17.29 -16.75 15.04
C ARG A 211 -17.39 -17.83 16.12
N ARG A 212 -18.28 -18.82 15.96
CA ARG A 212 -18.44 -19.93 16.90
C ARG A 212 -17.17 -20.79 17.02
N LEU A 213 -16.51 -21.08 15.90
CA LEU A 213 -15.25 -21.83 15.87
C LEU A 213 -14.16 -21.09 16.63
N LEU A 214 -14.01 -19.78 16.40
CA LEU A 214 -13.05 -18.95 17.13
C LEU A 214 -13.36 -18.93 18.62
N THR A 215 -14.57 -18.59 19.04
CA THR A 215 -14.92 -18.54 20.47
C THR A 215 -14.72 -19.87 21.20
N GLY A 216 -14.87 -21.01 20.51
CA GLY A 216 -14.67 -22.34 21.10
C GLY A 216 -13.21 -22.78 21.26
N ALA A 217 -12.28 -22.16 20.53
CA ALA A 217 -10.87 -22.56 20.47
C ALA A 217 -9.88 -21.40 20.66
N ALA A 218 -10.39 -20.19 20.94
CA ALA A 218 -9.60 -18.98 21.06
C ALA A 218 -8.65 -19.04 22.26
N PRO A 219 -7.39 -18.60 22.10
CA PRO A 219 -6.53 -18.32 23.23
C PRO A 219 -7.09 -17.15 24.06
N PRO A 220 -6.67 -16.98 25.34
CA PRO A 220 -7.24 -15.97 26.24
C PRO A 220 -7.11 -14.51 25.77
N ASN A 221 -6.15 -14.22 24.88
CA ASN A 221 -5.91 -12.90 24.30
C ASN A 221 -6.67 -12.68 22.98
N LEU A 222 -7.52 -13.62 22.54
CA LEU A 222 -8.34 -13.47 21.34
C LEU A 222 -9.79 -13.13 21.69
N TYR A 223 -10.27 -12.03 21.14
CA TYR A 223 -11.62 -11.49 21.31
C TYR A 223 -12.36 -11.59 19.99
N VAL A 224 -13.62 -12.00 20.01
CA VAL A 224 -14.46 -12.11 18.80
C VAL A 224 -15.59 -11.10 18.90
N GLU A 225 -15.70 -10.24 17.89
CA GLU A 225 -16.69 -9.17 17.84
C GLU A 225 -17.55 -9.30 16.56
N GLU A 226 -18.82 -8.91 16.64
CA GLU A 226 -19.77 -9.09 15.52
C GLU A 226 -19.71 -7.94 14.51
N THR A 227 -19.53 -6.72 14.99
CA THR A 227 -19.56 -5.51 14.16
C THR A 227 -18.18 -4.90 14.06
N MET A 228 -17.92 -4.18 12.96
CA MET A 228 -16.65 -3.46 12.79
C MET A 228 -16.44 -2.41 13.89
N LEU A 229 -17.51 -1.72 14.31
CA LEU A 229 -17.44 -0.72 15.36
C LEU A 229 -17.07 -1.35 16.71
N SER A 230 -17.77 -2.42 17.13
CA SER A 230 -17.46 -3.09 18.40
C SER A 230 -16.07 -3.73 18.39
N ALA A 231 -15.61 -4.22 17.24
CA ALA A 231 -14.26 -4.73 17.08
C ALA A 231 -13.19 -3.63 17.20
N ALA A 232 -13.45 -2.45 16.65
CA ALA A 232 -12.57 -1.30 16.78
C ALA A 232 -12.51 -0.78 18.22
N GLU A 233 -13.67 -0.58 18.86
CA GLU A 233 -13.75 -0.17 20.27
C GLU A 233 -13.00 -1.17 21.17
N ARG A 234 -13.18 -2.47 20.93
CA ARG A 234 -12.48 -3.53 21.65
C ARG A 234 -10.97 -3.45 21.44
N ALA A 235 -10.50 -3.30 20.21
CA ALA A 235 -9.07 -3.26 19.91
C ALA A 235 -8.39 -2.11 20.65
N VAL A 236 -9.01 -0.93 20.67
CA VAL A 236 -8.53 0.22 21.43
C VAL A 236 -8.59 -0.01 22.94
N GLU A 237 -9.65 -0.65 23.44
CA GLU A 237 -9.77 -0.97 24.88
C GLU A 237 -8.67 -1.91 25.38
N VAL A 238 -8.27 -2.89 24.56
CA VAL A 238 -7.32 -3.94 24.98
C VAL A 238 -5.86 -3.62 24.70
N ALA A 239 -5.56 -2.58 23.91
CA ALA A 239 -4.18 -2.13 23.65
C ALA A 239 -3.42 -1.81 24.96
N ARG A 240 -2.14 -2.18 25.02
CA ARG A 240 -1.28 -2.11 26.22
C ARG A 240 0.11 -1.59 25.95
#